data_AF-A0A0R3WL44-F1
#
_entry.id   AF-A0A0R3WL44-F1
#
_cell.length_a   1.000
_cell.length_b   1.000
_cell.length_c   1.000
_cell.angle_alpha   90.00
_cell.angle_beta   90.00
_cell.angle_gamma   90.00
#
_symmetry.space_group_name_H-M   'P 1'
#
loop_
_entity.id
_entity.type
_entity.pdbx_description
1 polymer ?
#
loop_
_entity_poly.entity_id
_entity_poly.type
_entity_poly.pdbx_seq_one_letter_code
_entity_poly.pdbx_strand_id
1 'polypeptide(L)'
;LPEDISAWYSGHDRYLLESMLIFALRRNFMQAASKIASVMRQGGLQPSSMTLWCLNAQSSRLHNLAKQCCTTSADSELVRILEELSEAAEALVTAVGCESPFRSPLLRYKLDVDKLLMFLYLESPKEDQFPHLDREIQSFRSDYARLLTSAGEAESYIANVWSSNRETAFAVLFADAQVVASHLPYTFFDQVGTRHHELFVQAVKKTQTGFGQVVLSVLADAKEELTESKLTQIADALRSP
;
A
#
# COMPACT_ATOMS: atom_id res chain seq x y z
N LEU A 1 -25.00 15.91 -22.89
CA LEU A 1 -24.68 14.47 -23.06
C LEU A 1 -23.59 14.16 -22.06
N PRO A 2 -23.74 13.15 -21.19
CA PRO A 2 -22.64 12.74 -20.34
C PRO A 2 -21.55 12.22 -21.28
N GLU A 3 -20.36 12.82 -21.25
CA GLU A 3 -19.21 12.26 -21.96
C GLU A 3 -18.99 10.84 -21.43
N ASP A 4 -18.92 9.90 -22.38
CA ASP A 4 -18.65 8.52 -22.09
C ASP A 4 -17.23 8.45 -21.52
N ILE A 5 -17.13 8.32 -20.19
CA ILE A 5 -15.88 8.21 -19.43
C ILE A 5 -14.99 7.10 -20.02
N SER A 6 -15.56 6.12 -20.75
CA SER A 6 -14.80 5.09 -21.47
C SER A 6 -13.89 5.62 -22.58
N ALA A 7 -14.22 6.76 -23.21
CA ALA A 7 -13.42 7.40 -24.26
C ALA A 7 -12.21 8.17 -23.69
N TRP A 8 -12.22 8.49 -22.40
CA TRP A 8 -11.10 9.14 -21.68
C TRP A 8 -9.95 8.18 -21.37
N TYR A 9 -10.01 6.92 -21.81
CA TYR A 9 -8.99 5.92 -21.48
C TYR A 9 -8.32 5.34 -22.72
N SER A 10 -7.77 6.26 -23.52
CA SER A 10 -6.65 5.95 -24.38
C SER A 10 -5.46 5.42 -23.54
N GLY A 11 -4.53 4.67 -24.15
CA GLY A 11 -3.35 4.16 -23.46
C GLY A 11 -2.53 5.24 -22.72
N HIS A 12 -2.65 6.50 -23.14
CA HIS A 12 -1.98 7.63 -22.51
C HIS A 12 -2.59 8.04 -21.17
N ASP A 13 -3.90 8.05 -21.00
CA ASP A 13 -4.53 8.46 -19.73
C ASP A 13 -4.31 7.43 -18.63
N ARG A 14 -4.33 6.15 -19.00
CA ARG A 14 -3.89 5.06 -18.12
C ARG A 14 -2.44 5.28 -17.68
N TYR A 15 -1.55 5.61 -18.61
CA TYR A 15 -0.14 5.84 -18.29
C TYR A 15 0.05 7.04 -17.36
N LEU A 16 -0.66 8.15 -17.60
CA LEU A 16 -0.62 9.33 -16.74
C LEU A 16 -1.13 9.00 -15.33
N LEU A 17 -2.25 8.28 -15.19
CA LEU A 17 -2.84 7.92 -13.89
C LEU A 17 -1.93 6.97 -13.11
N GLU A 18 -1.40 5.93 -13.76
CA GLU A 18 -0.48 4.98 -13.11
C GLU A 18 0.80 5.70 -12.67
N SER A 19 1.35 6.58 -13.50
CA SER A 19 2.55 7.35 -13.17
C SER A 19 2.32 8.31 -11.99
N MET A 20 1.12 8.90 -11.92
CA MET A 20 0.72 9.77 -10.82
C MET A 20 0.53 8.98 -9.53
N LEU A 21 -0.07 7.79 -9.60
CA LEU A 21 -0.25 6.89 -8.47
C LEU A 21 1.08 6.37 -7.92
N ILE A 22 1.99 5.92 -8.80
CA ILE A 22 3.34 5.48 -8.43
C ILE A 22 4.09 6.60 -7.71
N PHE A 23 4.06 7.82 -8.26
CA PHE A 23 4.70 8.98 -7.62
C PHE A 23 4.11 9.25 -6.23
N ALA A 24 2.78 9.23 -6.09
CA ALA A 24 2.11 9.46 -4.82
C ALA A 24 2.50 8.42 -3.76
N LEU A 25 2.51 7.13 -4.12
CA LEU A 25 2.90 6.04 -3.22
C LEU A 25 4.37 6.15 -2.78
N ARG A 26 5.29 6.47 -3.70
CA ARG A 26 6.72 6.66 -3.38
C ARG A 26 6.96 7.78 -2.39
N ARG A 27 6.15 8.85 -2.46
CA ARG A 27 6.24 10.04 -1.58
C ARG A 27 5.39 9.93 -0.31
N ASN A 28 4.73 8.79 -0.07
CA ASN A 28 3.77 8.58 1.01
C ASN A 28 2.59 9.58 0.99
N PHE A 29 2.18 10.03 -0.19
CA PHE A 29 1.04 10.92 -0.39
C PHE A 29 -0.25 10.09 -0.47
N MET A 30 -0.63 9.46 0.65
CA MET A 30 -1.70 8.47 0.70
C MET A 30 -3.10 9.04 0.44
N GLN A 31 -3.34 10.32 0.72
CA GLN A 31 -4.60 10.97 0.38
C GLN A 31 -4.73 11.11 -1.13
N ALA A 32 -3.66 11.58 -1.79
CA ALA A 32 -3.63 11.66 -3.25
C ALA A 32 -3.71 10.26 -3.88
N ALA A 33 -2.91 9.30 -3.43
CA ALA A 33 -2.91 7.93 -3.95
C ALA A 33 -4.31 7.29 -3.89
N SER A 34 -5.01 7.45 -2.76
CA SER A 34 -6.39 6.96 -2.60
C SER A 34 -7.37 7.62 -3.57
N LYS A 35 -7.25 8.95 -3.76
CA LYS A 35 -8.10 9.68 -4.70
C LYS A 35 -7.87 9.24 -6.14
N ILE A 36 -6.60 9.11 -6.55
CA ILE A 36 -6.18 8.67 -7.88
C ILE A 36 -6.68 7.26 -8.16
N ALA A 37 -6.47 6.32 -7.23
CA ALA A 37 -6.94 4.94 -7.38
C ALA A 37 -8.47 4.86 -7.52
N SER A 38 -9.21 5.75 -6.85
CA SER A 38 -10.66 5.81 -7.02
C SER A 38 -11.09 6.46 -8.34
N VAL A 39 -10.32 7.40 -8.91
CA VAL A 39 -10.55 7.88 -10.29
C VAL A 39 -10.30 6.75 -11.28
N MET A 40 -9.20 6.00 -11.13
CA MET A 40 -8.91 4.83 -11.95
C MET A 40 -10.07 3.82 -11.90
N ARG A 41 -10.57 3.49 -10.70
CA ARG A 41 -11.68 2.55 -10.52
C ARG A 41 -12.97 3.03 -11.18
N GLN A 42 -13.31 4.32 -11.06
CA GLN A 42 -14.48 4.90 -11.74
C GLN A 42 -14.38 4.78 -13.26
N GLY A 43 -13.15 4.86 -13.78
CA GLY A 43 -12.83 4.63 -15.19
C GLY A 43 -12.67 3.16 -15.61
N GLY A 44 -12.95 2.20 -14.73
CA GLY A 44 -12.75 0.77 -15.02
C GLY A 44 -11.27 0.35 -15.13
N LEU A 45 -10.33 1.19 -14.71
CA LEU A 45 -8.90 0.90 -14.68
C LEU A 45 -8.50 0.29 -13.34
N GLN A 46 -7.63 -0.72 -13.41
CA GLN A 46 -6.99 -1.32 -12.24
C GLN A 46 -5.49 -0.98 -12.24
N PRO A 47 -4.93 -0.55 -11.09
CA PRO A 47 -3.49 -0.41 -10.92
C PRO A 47 -2.76 -1.74 -11.14
N SER A 48 -1.45 -1.68 -11.39
CA SER A 48 -0.64 -2.91 -11.37
C SER A 48 -0.73 -3.60 -10.01
N SER A 49 -0.53 -4.92 -9.94
CA SER A 49 -0.62 -5.68 -8.68
C SER A 49 0.32 -5.13 -7.60
N MET A 50 1.54 -4.72 -7.97
CA MET A 50 2.49 -4.10 -7.05
C MET A 50 1.99 -2.75 -6.53
N THR A 51 1.48 -1.90 -7.43
CA THR A 51 0.92 -0.58 -7.09
C THR A 51 -0.30 -0.73 -6.16
N LEU A 52 -1.18 -1.69 -6.47
CA LEU A 52 -2.38 -1.99 -5.68
C LEU A 52 -2.00 -2.52 -4.29
N TRP A 53 -1.01 -3.41 -4.21
CA TRP A 53 -0.50 -3.91 -2.93
C TRP A 53 0.05 -2.76 -2.09
N CYS A 54 0.90 -1.90 -2.65
CA CYS A 54 1.46 -0.73 -1.94
C CYS A 54 0.36 0.21 -1.44
N LEU A 55 -0.70 0.40 -2.23
CA LEU A 55 -1.85 1.22 -1.84
C LEU A 55 -2.60 0.65 -0.64
N ASN A 56 -2.86 -0.67 -0.64
CA ASN A 56 -3.58 -1.33 0.44
C ASN A 56 -2.75 -1.42 1.72
N ALA A 57 -1.46 -1.76 1.61
CA ALA A 57 -0.52 -1.89 2.72
C ALA A 57 -0.28 -0.57 3.48
N GLN A 58 -0.51 0.57 2.83
CA GLN A 58 -0.36 1.90 3.41
C GLN A 58 -1.70 2.63 3.61
N SER A 59 -2.82 1.92 3.44
CA SER A 59 -4.14 2.54 3.46
C SER A 59 -4.47 3.14 4.82
N SER A 60 -5.14 4.30 4.82
CA SER A 60 -5.61 4.95 6.05
C SER A 60 -6.57 4.05 6.86
N ARG A 61 -7.34 3.18 6.18
CA ARG A 61 -8.18 2.16 6.83
C ARG A 61 -7.33 1.20 7.67
N LEU A 62 -6.27 0.64 7.10
CA LEU A 62 -5.38 -0.27 7.82
C LEU A 62 -4.71 0.43 9.02
N HIS A 63 -4.21 1.66 8.83
CA HIS A 63 -3.66 2.47 9.91
C HIS A 63 -4.66 2.71 11.05
N ASN A 64 -5.92 3.03 10.72
CA ASN A 64 -6.95 3.27 11.71
C ASN A 64 -7.29 2.00 12.50
N LEU A 65 -7.42 0.86 11.83
CA LEU A 65 -7.65 -0.44 12.46
C LEU A 65 -6.48 -0.85 13.37
N ALA A 66 -5.24 -0.67 12.89
CA ALA A 66 -4.03 -0.92 13.68
C ALA A 66 -3.99 -0.06 14.95
N LYS A 67 -4.32 1.24 14.82
CA LYS A 67 -4.38 2.15 15.98
C LYS A 67 -5.46 1.74 16.98
N GLN A 68 -6.63 1.33 16.51
CA GLN A 68 -7.69 0.81 17.38
C GLN A 68 -7.22 -0.45 18.13
N CYS A 69 -6.61 -1.41 17.42
CA CYS A 69 -6.02 -2.62 17.98
C CYS A 69 -4.95 -2.37 19.06
N CYS A 70 -4.29 -1.21 19.06
CA CYS A 70 -3.35 -0.84 20.12
C CYS A 70 -4.05 -0.48 21.44
N THR A 71 -5.34 -0.11 21.38
CA THR A 71 -6.14 0.31 22.55
C THR A 71 -7.19 -0.72 22.96
N THR A 72 -7.56 -1.63 22.06
CA THR A 72 -8.59 -2.65 22.27
C THR A 72 -8.03 -4.05 22.01
N SER A 73 -8.90 -5.06 21.90
CA SER A 73 -8.56 -6.38 21.38
C SER A 73 -8.40 -6.35 19.86
N ALA A 74 -7.77 -7.40 19.32
CA ALA A 74 -7.64 -7.64 17.89
C ALA A 74 -9.00 -7.66 17.16
N ASP A 75 -9.10 -6.91 16.06
CA ASP A 75 -10.26 -6.90 15.17
C ASP A 75 -10.09 -7.99 14.09
N SER A 76 -11.13 -8.82 13.89
CA SER A 76 -11.14 -9.85 12.85
C SER A 76 -10.96 -9.30 11.43
N GLU A 77 -11.41 -8.07 11.19
CA GLU A 77 -11.22 -7.39 9.90
C GLU A 77 -9.74 -7.03 9.68
N LEU A 78 -9.06 -6.55 10.72
CA LEU A 78 -7.64 -6.24 10.68
C LEU A 78 -6.83 -7.50 10.35
N VAL A 79 -7.11 -8.59 11.08
CA VAL A 79 -6.47 -9.89 10.87
C VAL A 79 -6.63 -10.35 9.42
N ARG A 80 -7.86 -10.35 8.89
CA ARG A 80 -8.13 -10.73 7.49
C ARG A 80 -7.35 -9.87 6.49
N ILE A 81 -7.29 -8.55 6.70
CA ILE A 81 -6.54 -7.65 5.81
C ILE A 81 -5.03 -7.97 5.85
N LEU A 82 -4.49 -8.24 7.04
CA LEU A 82 -3.08 -8.59 7.20
C LEU A 82 -2.75 -9.94 6.54
N GLU A 83 -3.63 -10.93 6.64
CA GLU A 83 -3.49 -12.21 5.93
C GLU A 83 -3.47 -11.99 4.41
N GLU A 84 -4.44 -11.26 3.87
CA GLU A 84 -4.50 -10.94 2.44
C GLU A 84 -3.24 -10.20 1.96
N LEU A 85 -2.70 -9.29 2.78
CA LEU A 85 -1.47 -8.58 2.47
C LEU A 85 -0.22 -9.47 2.53
N SER A 86 -0.18 -10.43 3.47
CA SER A 86 0.90 -11.43 3.58
C SER A 86 0.92 -12.35 2.37
N GLU A 87 -0.22 -12.95 2.04
CA GLU A 87 -0.37 -13.84 0.87
C GLU A 87 -0.05 -13.10 -0.43
N ALA A 88 -0.53 -11.87 -0.59
CA ALA A 88 -0.23 -11.05 -1.75
C ALA A 88 1.26 -10.68 -1.82
N ALA A 89 1.93 -10.43 -0.70
CA ALA A 89 3.37 -10.19 -0.68
C ALA A 89 4.14 -11.43 -1.14
N GLU A 90 3.75 -12.63 -0.70
CA GLU A 90 4.35 -13.90 -1.13
C GLU A 90 4.16 -14.16 -2.64
N ALA A 91 2.95 -13.93 -3.14
CA ALA A 91 2.65 -14.05 -4.56
C ALA A 91 3.48 -13.06 -5.39
N LEU A 92 3.64 -11.82 -4.92
CA LEU A 92 4.48 -10.82 -5.57
C LEU A 92 5.97 -11.20 -5.53
N VAL A 93 6.49 -11.70 -4.41
CA VAL A 93 7.87 -12.23 -4.31
C VAL A 93 8.14 -13.29 -5.37
N THR A 94 7.20 -14.20 -5.55
CA THR A 94 7.28 -15.27 -6.55
C THR A 94 7.26 -14.69 -7.96
N ALA A 95 6.40 -13.70 -8.22
CA ALA A 95 6.22 -13.10 -9.53
C ALA A 95 7.39 -12.21 -9.98
N VAL A 96 8.03 -11.47 -9.06
CA VAL A 96 9.08 -10.51 -9.42
C VAL A 96 10.45 -11.16 -9.74
N GLY A 97 10.66 -12.42 -9.36
CA GLY A 97 11.91 -13.14 -9.60
C GLY A 97 13.03 -12.84 -8.59
N CYS A 98 14.15 -13.57 -8.69
CA CYS A 98 15.23 -13.55 -7.71
C CYS A 98 16.03 -12.24 -7.67
N GLU A 99 16.27 -11.63 -8.83
CA GLU A 99 17.12 -10.44 -8.98
C GLU A 99 16.35 -9.12 -8.82
N SER A 100 15.05 -9.18 -8.49
CA SER A 100 14.22 -7.99 -8.40
C SER A 100 14.52 -7.18 -7.14
N PRO A 101 14.60 -5.84 -7.24
CA PRO A 101 14.78 -4.98 -6.07
C PRO A 101 13.61 -5.03 -5.09
N PHE A 102 12.45 -5.56 -5.52
CA PHE A 102 11.27 -5.72 -4.67
C PHE A 102 11.32 -6.99 -3.80
N ARG A 103 12.16 -7.97 -4.14
CA ARG A 103 12.14 -9.30 -3.50
C ARG A 103 12.43 -9.22 -2.01
N SER A 104 13.56 -8.63 -1.63
CA SER A 104 13.95 -8.54 -0.22
C SER A 104 13.00 -7.67 0.61
N PRO A 105 12.58 -6.48 0.15
CA PRO A 105 11.54 -5.70 0.84
C PRO A 105 10.22 -6.45 1.06
N LEU A 106 9.70 -7.14 0.06
CA LEU A 106 8.46 -7.90 0.20
C LEU A 106 8.59 -9.10 1.14
N LEU A 107 9.71 -9.83 1.08
CA LEU A 107 9.99 -10.91 2.03
C LEU A 107 10.09 -10.39 3.46
N ARG A 108 10.69 -9.21 3.65
CA ARG A 108 10.77 -8.56 4.95
C ARG A 108 9.40 -8.20 5.49
N TYR A 109 8.59 -7.53 4.68
CA TYR A 109 7.21 -7.21 5.02
C TYR A 109 6.43 -8.48 5.38
N LYS A 110 6.51 -9.54 4.56
CA LYS A 110 5.83 -10.82 4.79
C LYS A 110 6.20 -11.40 6.16
N LEU A 111 7.50 -11.45 6.45
CA LEU A 111 8.00 -12.00 7.71
C LEU A 111 7.53 -11.20 8.93
N ASP A 112 7.48 -9.87 8.83
CA ASP A 112 7.04 -9.02 9.94
C ASP A 112 5.49 -9.01 10.09
N VAL A 113 4.72 -9.12 9.00
CA VAL A 113 3.25 -9.32 9.08
C VAL A 113 2.87 -10.69 9.62
N ASP A 114 3.60 -11.76 9.26
CA ASP A 114 3.33 -13.10 9.77
C ASP A 114 3.56 -13.17 11.29
N LYS A 115 4.65 -12.58 11.78
CA LYS A 115 4.91 -12.45 13.22
C LYS A 115 3.80 -11.67 13.93
N LEU A 116 3.36 -10.57 13.33
CA LEU A 116 2.28 -9.76 13.87
C LEU A 116 0.97 -10.56 13.95
N LEU A 117 0.60 -11.26 12.88
CA LEU A 117 -0.57 -12.14 12.85
C LEU A 117 -0.49 -13.20 13.94
N MET A 118 0.67 -13.81 14.15
CA MET A 118 0.90 -14.79 15.22
C MET A 118 0.63 -14.20 16.60
N PHE A 119 1.06 -12.97 16.86
CA PHE A 119 0.76 -12.30 18.13
C PHE A 119 -0.72 -11.94 18.28
N LEU A 120 -1.39 -11.53 17.19
CA LEU A 120 -2.83 -11.27 17.22
C LEU A 120 -3.64 -12.56 17.47
N TYR A 121 -3.18 -13.71 16.97
CA TYR A 121 -3.80 -15.01 17.24
C TYR A 121 -3.64 -15.46 18.68
N LEU A 122 -2.50 -15.16 19.32
CA LEU A 122 -2.31 -15.37 20.76
C LEU A 122 -3.36 -14.63 21.59
N GLU A 123 -3.77 -13.42 21.18
CA GLU A 123 -4.75 -12.61 21.92
C GLU A 123 -6.20 -13.07 21.79
N SER A 124 -6.52 -13.77 20.71
CA SER A 124 -7.87 -14.24 20.42
C SER A 124 -7.82 -15.70 19.96
N PRO A 125 -7.66 -16.67 20.88
CA PRO A 125 -7.68 -18.09 20.57
C PRO A 125 -9.10 -18.48 20.13
N LYS A 126 -9.41 -18.31 18.84
CA LYS A 126 -10.54 -19.01 18.21
C LYS A 126 -9.98 -20.29 17.64
N GLU A 127 -10.52 -21.41 18.10
CA GLU A 127 -9.92 -22.76 18.00
C GLU A 127 -9.80 -23.36 16.59
N ASP A 128 -10.29 -22.74 15.50
CA ASP A 128 -10.60 -23.51 14.27
C ASP A 128 -10.15 -22.96 12.90
N GLN A 129 -9.22 -22.00 12.77
CA GLN A 129 -9.06 -21.27 11.48
C GLN A 129 -7.82 -21.49 10.60
N PHE A 130 -6.86 -22.38 10.89
CA PHE A 130 -5.55 -22.24 10.21
C PHE A 130 -4.96 -23.54 9.58
N PRO A 131 -5.31 -23.91 8.33
CA PRO A 131 -4.82 -25.14 7.70
C PRO A 131 -3.57 -25.02 6.80
N HIS A 132 -3.01 -23.83 6.49
CA HIS A 132 -2.05 -23.70 5.38
C HIS A 132 -0.85 -22.76 5.63
N LEU A 133 0.13 -23.12 6.48
CA LEU A 133 1.31 -22.24 6.75
C LEU A 133 2.66 -22.98 6.85
N ASP A 134 3.72 -22.20 6.55
CA ASP A 134 5.13 -22.53 6.27
C ASP A 134 5.94 -23.16 7.45
N ARG A 135 7.19 -23.63 7.20
CA ARG A 135 8.03 -24.35 8.21
C ARG A 135 8.38 -23.53 9.47
N GLU A 136 8.63 -22.22 9.34
CA GLU A 136 8.86 -21.35 10.51
C GLU A 136 7.60 -21.22 11.37
N ILE A 137 6.43 -21.18 10.71
CA ILE A 137 5.13 -21.14 11.36
C ILE A 137 4.80 -22.49 12.00
N GLN A 138 5.27 -23.61 11.45
CA GLN A 138 5.17 -24.92 12.10
C GLN A 138 6.05 -25.03 13.36
N SER A 139 7.27 -24.48 13.33
CA SER A 139 8.13 -24.41 14.53
C SER A 139 7.48 -23.56 15.61
N PHE A 140 7.00 -22.37 15.24
CA PHE A 140 6.25 -21.54 16.17
C PHE A 140 4.95 -22.19 16.60
N ARG A 141 4.23 -22.93 15.75
CA ARG A 141 3.06 -23.72 16.19
C ARG A 141 3.43 -24.79 17.20
N SER A 142 4.61 -25.38 17.09
CA SER A 142 5.09 -26.31 18.11
C SER A 142 5.36 -25.59 19.43
N ASP A 143 5.96 -24.40 19.37
CA ASP A 143 6.22 -23.56 20.55
C ASP A 143 4.95 -22.89 21.10
N TYR A 144 3.98 -22.56 20.24
CA TYR A 144 2.67 -22.00 20.52
C TYR A 144 1.73 -23.05 21.07
N ALA A 145 1.72 -24.27 20.53
CA ALA A 145 1.05 -25.41 21.13
C ALA A 145 1.66 -25.73 22.50
N ARG A 146 2.98 -25.55 22.67
CA ARG A 146 3.67 -25.67 23.96
C ARG A 146 3.28 -24.54 24.94
N LEU A 147 3.11 -23.31 24.45
CA LEU A 147 2.57 -22.16 25.21
C LEU A 147 1.08 -22.29 25.52
N LEU A 148 0.27 -22.88 24.63
CA LEU A 148 -1.14 -23.17 24.87
C LEU A 148 -1.32 -24.29 25.90
N THR A 149 -0.38 -25.24 25.97
CA THR A 149 -0.35 -26.21 27.08
C THR A 149 0.01 -25.58 28.44
N SER A 150 0.52 -24.35 28.45
CA SER A 150 0.81 -23.54 29.63
C SER A 150 0.13 -22.17 29.53
N ALA A 151 -1.21 -22.11 29.59
CA ALA A 151 -1.99 -20.87 29.47
C ALA A 151 -1.38 -19.64 30.22
N GLY A 152 -0.77 -19.85 31.39
CA GLY A 152 -0.09 -18.78 32.15
C GLY A 152 1.17 -18.20 31.50
N GLU A 153 1.92 -18.96 30.69
CA GLU A 153 3.07 -18.44 29.93
C GLU A 153 2.64 -17.57 28.75
N ALA A 154 1.55 -17.94 28.07
CA ALA A 154 0.96 -17.14 27.00
C ALA A 154 0.37 -15.82 27.54
N GLU A 155 -0.37 -15.87 28.64
CA GLU A 155 -0.88 -14.67 29.33
C GLU A 155 0.27 -13.74 29.78
N SER A 156 1.32 -14.32 30.36
CA SER A 156 2.52 -13.56 30.77
C SER A 156 3.22 -12.90 29.59
N TYR A 157 3.37 -13.61 28.46
CA TYR A 157 3.96 -13.03 27.25
C TYR A 157 3.10 -11.88 26.69
N ILE A 158 1.79 -12.07 26.60
CA ILE A 158 0.86 -11.03 26.12
C ILE A 158 0.94 -9.78 27.00
N ALA A 159 0.91 -9.97 28.32
CA ALA A 159 0.92 -8.87 29.28
C ALA A 159 2.27 -8.13 29.33
N ASN A 160 3.38 -8.87 29.31
CA ASN A 160 4.71 -8.29 29.57
C ASN A 160 5.47 -7.88 28.30
N VAL A 161 5.17 -8.50 27.16
CA VAL A 161 5.95 -8.32 25.91
C VAL A 161 5.09 -7.78 24.79
N TRP A 162 3.99 -8.44 24.43
CA TRP A 162 3.25 -8.06 23.23
C TRP A 162 2.49 -6.74 23.40
N SER A 163 1.73 -6.59 24.48
CA SER A 163 0.87 -5.41 24.70
C SER A 163 1.64 -4.08 24.68
N SER A 164 2.85 -4.07 25.24
CA SER A 164 3.72 -2.88 25.26
C SER A 164 4.41 -2.57 23.92
N ASN A 165 4.47 -3.54 23.01
CA ASN A 165 5.17 -3.42 21.73
C ASN A 165 4.25 -3.36 20.50
N ARG A 166 2.91 -3.43 20.66
CA ARG A 166 1.95 -3.46 19.53
C ARG A 166 2.14 -2.29 18.56
N GLU A 167 2.17 -1.07 19.10
CA GLU A 167 2.31 0.15 18.29
C GLU A 167 3.62 0.14 17.49
N THR A 168 4.71 -0.33 18.11
CA THR A 168 6.02 -0.45 17.46
C THR A 168 5.98 -1.50 16.35
N ALA A 169 5.33 -2.64 16.56
CA ALA A 169 5.20 -3.68 15.54
C ALA A 169 4.43 -3.19 14.30
N PHE A 170 3.32 -2.46 14.50
CA PHE A 170 2.60 -1.83 13.39
C PHE A 170 3.43 -0.73 12.71
N ALA A 171 4.16 0.08 13.46
CA ALA A 171 5.04 1.10 12.88
C ALA A 171 6.13 0.50 11.99
N VAL A 172 6.73 -0.64 12.39
CA VAL A 172 7.68 -1.41 11.57
C VAL A 172 6.99 -1.89 10.30
N LEU A 173 5.79 -2.48 10.40
CA LEU A 173 5.05 -2.98 9.25
C LEU A 173 4.77 -1.89 8.21
N PHE A 174 4.33 -0.70 8.65
CA PHE A 174 4.08 0.43 7.76
C PHE A 174 5.37 0.99 7.14
N ALA A 175 6.46 0.98 7.89
CA ALA A 175 7.77 1.35 7.36
C ALA A 175 8.22 0.38 6.26
N ASP A 176 8.02 -0.92 6.45
CA ASP A 176 8.35 -1.95 5.45
C ASP A 176 7.51 -1.77 4.17
N ALA A 177 6.21 -1.47 4.30
CA ALA A 177 5.35 -1.16 3.16
C ALA A 177 5.87 0.06 2.36
N GLN A 178 6.28 1.12 3.08
CA GLN A 178 6.88 2.30 2.47
C GLN A 178 8.24 1.99 1.83
N VAL A 179 9.03 1.07 2.38
CA VAL A 179 10.28 0.61 1.75
C VAL A 179 9.97 -0.09 0.43
N VAL A 180 8.97 -0.97 0.36
CA VAL A 180 8.54 -1.57 -0.92
C VAL A 180 8.11 -0.48 -1.91
N ALA A 181 7.27 0.46 -1.46
CA ALA A 181 6.79 1.56 -2.31
C ALA A 181 7.94 2.42 -2.85
N SER A 182 8.99 2.67 -2.06
CA SER A 182 10.13 3.49 -2.49
C SER A 182 10.91 2.90 -3.67
N HIS A 183 10.83 1.57 -3.88
CA HIS A 183 11.44 0.87 -5.01
C HIS A 183 10.60 0.94 -6.30
N LEU A 184 9.36 1.45 -6.25
CA LEU A 184 8.59 1.70 -7.46
C LEU A 184 9.35 2.64 -8.41
N PRO A 185 9.17 2.50 -9.73
CA PRO A 185 9.98 3.24 -10.70
C PRO A 185 9.77 4.76 -10.59
N TYR A 186 10.82 5.51 -10.94
CA TYR A 186 10.69 6.94 -11.20
C TYR A 186 9.74 7.19 -12.37
N THR A 187 8.97 8.26 -12.27
CA THR A 187 8.01 8.69 -13.28
C THR A 187 8.34 10.10 -13.75
N PHE A 188 7.73 10.52 -14.85
CA PHE A 188 7.94 11.88 -15.35
C PHE A 188 7.43 12.96 -14.37
N PHE A 189 6.54 12.61 -13.42
CA PHE A 189 6.13 13.51 -12.34
C PHE A 189 7.29 13.87 -11.39
N ASP A 190 8.33 13.04 -11.28
CA ASP A 190 9.55 13.38 -10.52
C ASP A 190 10.30 14.58 -11.11
N GLN A 191 10.01 14.98 -12.35
CA GLN A 191 10.66 16.12 -12.99
C GLN A 191 9.97 17.46 -12.67
N VAL A 192 8.78 17.44 -12.05
CA VAL A 192 8.01 18.65 -11.74
C VAL A 192 8.75 19.54 -10.73
N GLY A 193 8.90 20.84 -11.04
CA GLY A 193 9.63 21.77 -10.18
C GLY A 193 11.15 21.65 -10.22
N THR A 194 11.69 20.74 -11.03
CA THR A 194 13.15 20.57 -11.21
C THR A 194 13.65 21.32 -12.46
N ARG A 195 14.97 21.32 -12.70
CA ARG A 195 15.56 21.82 -13.95
C ARG A 195 15.05 21.12 -15.22
N HIS A 196 14.41 19.97 -15.08
CA HIS A 196 13.86 19.16 -16.17
C HIS A 196 12.34 19.31 -16.32
N HIS A 197 11.73 20.31 -15.66
CA HIS A 197 10.28 20.55 -15.70
C HIS A 197 9.73 20.66 -17.13
N GLU A 198 10.47 21.27 -18.06
CA GLU A 198 10.06 21.37 -19.46
C GLU A 198 9.88 20.01 -20.12
N LEU A 199 10.66 18.98 -19.74
CA LEU A 199 10.49 17.62 -20.25
C LEU A 199 9.17 17.01 -19.78
N PHE A 200 8.77 17.28 -18.53
CA PHE A 200 7.44 16.90 -18.02
C PHE A 200 6.34 17.56 -18.86
N VAL A 201 6.42 18.89 -19.06
CA VAL A 201 5.41 19.64 -19.85
C VAL A 201 5.31 19.08 -21.27
N GLN A 202 6.45 18.82 -21.92
CA GLN A 202 6.47 18.23 -23.26
C GLN A 202 5.90 16.81 -23.30
N ALA A 203 6.21 15.97 -22.31
CA ALA A 203 5.68 14.62 -22.21
C ALA A 203 4.15 14.61 -22.06
N VAL A 204 3.59 15.47 -21.20
CA VAL A 204 2.14 15.58 -21.01
C VAL A 204 1.46 16.17 -22.25
N LYS A 205 2.06 17.19 -22.91
CA LYS A 205 1.51 17.73 -24.17
C LYS A 205 1.40 16.69 -25.29
N LYS A 206 2.30 15.70 -25.33
CA LYS A 206 2.29 14.63 -26.33
C LYS A 206 1.13 13.64 -26.16
N THR A 207 0.54 13.53 -24.97
CA THR A 207 -0.60 12.63 -24.78
C THR A 207 -1.84 13.11 -25.53
N GLN A 208 -1.99 14.44 -25.69
CA GLN A 208 -3.11 15.11 -26.35
C GLN A 208 -4.48 14.71 -25.76
N THR A 209 -4.55 14.50 -24.45
CA THR A 209 -5.77 14.07 -23.75
C THR A 209 -6.35 15.19 -22.88
N GLY A 210 -7.66 15.12 -22.60
CA GLY A 210 -8.33 16.04 -21.67
C GLY A 210 -7.71 15.99 -20.27
N PHE A 211 -7.34 14.80 -19.79
CA PHE A 211 -6.59 14.66 -18.54
C PHE A 211 -5.20 15.32 -18.62
N GLY A 212 -4.48 15.17 -19.74
CA GLY A 212 -3.22 15.88 -19.94
C GLY A 212 -3.37 17.40 -19.82
N GLN A 213 -4.48 17.97 -20.29
CA GLN A 213 -4.77 19.40 -20.13
C GLN A 213 -5.02 19.77 -18.65
N VAL A 214 -5.74 18.95 -17.89
CA VAL A 214 -5.94 19.14 -16.44
C VAL A 214 -4.63 19.09 -15.68
N VAL A 215 -3.75 18.13 -16.01
CA VAL A 215 -2.41 18.02 -15.40
C VAL A 215 -1.60 19.29 -15.68
N LEU A 216 -1.60 19.77 -16.92
CA LEU A 216 -0.89 20.99 -17.30
C LEU A 216 -1.49 22.24 -16.68
N SER A 217 -2.82 22.35 -16.53
CA SER A 217 -3.41 23.54 -15.92
C SER A 217 -3.02 23.71 -14.45
N VAL A 218 -2.76 22.60 -13.74
CA VAL A 218 -2.28 22.62 -12.36
C VAL A 218 -0.75 22.76 -12.28
N LEU A 219 0.00 22.21 -13.24
CA LEU A 219 1.45 22.02 -13.11
C LEU A 219 2.34 22.72 -14.14
N ALA A 220 1.82 23.41 -15.17
CA ALA A 220 2.63 23.93 -16.27
C ALA A 220 3.68 24.99 -15.88
N ASP A 221 3.41 25.78 -14.83
CA ASP A 221 4.30 26.84 -14.34
C ASP A 221 4.86 26.49 -12.95
N ALA A 222 4.98 25.20 -12.63
CA ALA A 222 5.43 24.76 -11.31
C ALA A 222 6.91 25.09 -11.09
N LYS A 223 7.17 26.05 -10.20
CA LYS A 223 8.53 26.45 -9.74
C LYS A 223 9.01 25.69 -8.51
N GLU A 224 8.16 24.82 -7.97
CA GLU A 224 8.38 24.07 -6.73
C GLU A 224 8.08 22.59 -6.96
N GLU A 225 8.65 21.74 -6.10
CA GLU A 225 8.38 20.30 -6.09
C GLU A 225 6.87 20.01 -6.02
N LEU A 226 6.49 18.87 -6.59
CA LEU A 226 5.11 18.40 -6.59
C LEU A 226 4.67 17.98 -5.19
N THR A 227 3.56 18.57 -4.72
CA THR A 227 2.98 18.32 -3.40
C THR A 227 1.73 17.44 -3.48
N GLU A 228 1.37 16.81 -2.36
CA GLU A 228 0.13 16.02 -2.25
C GLU A 228 -1.13 16.83 -2.57
N SER A 229 -1.15 18.11 -2.18
CA SER A 229 -2.28 19.02 -2.45
C SER A 229 -2.49 19.23 -3.96
N LYS A 230 -1.42 19.42 -4.74
CA LYS A 230 -1.51 19.57 -6.20
C LYS A 230 -2.00 18.28 -6.87
N LEU A 231 -1.52 17.12 -6.44
CA LEU A 231 -2.02 15.84 -6.94
C LEU A 231 -3.50 15.61 -6.60
N THR A 232 -3.90 16.01 -5.40
CA THR A 232 -5.30 15.95 -4.96
C THR A 232 -6.19 16.85 -5.82
N GLN A 233 -5.74 18.07 -6.12
CA GLN A 233 -6.46 19.00 -7.00
C GLN A 233 -6.67 18.40 -8.40
N ILE A 234 -5.64 17.78 -8.99
CA ILE A 234 -5.74 17.09 -10.27
C ILE A 234 -6.77 15.95 -10.19
N ALA A 235 -6.70 15.11 -9.17
CA ALA A 235 -7.63 13.99 -9.00
C ALA A 235 -9.08 14.44 -8.80
N ASP A 236 -9.31 15.55 -8.09
CA ASP A 236 -10.64 16.13 -7.87
C ASP A 236 -11.23 16.73 -9.15
N ALA A 237 -10.39 17.38 -9.97
CA ALA A 237 -10.80 17.93 -11.26
C ALA A 237 -11.30 16.83 -12.23
N LEU A 238 -10.75 15.61 -12.13
CA LEU A 238 -11.17 14.46 -12.95
C LEU A 238 -12.49 13.82 -12.50
N ARG A 239 -12.94 14.12 -11.28
CA ARG A 239 -14.23 13.62 -10.76
C ARG A 239 -15.40 14.56 -11.04
N SER A 240 -15.11 15.77 -11.50
CA SER A 240 -16.13 16.77 -11.78
C SER A 240 -16.66 16.56 -13.21
N PRO A 241 -17.98 16.36 -13.39
CA PRO A 241 -18.61 16.02 -14.67
C PRO A 241 -18.56 17.14 -15.70
#